data_AF-A0A835YK75-F1
#
_entry.id   AF-A0A835YK75-F1
#
_cell.length_a   1.000
_cell.length_b   1.000
_cell.length_c   1.000
_cell.angle_alpha   90.00
_cell.angle_beta   90.00
_cell.angle_gamma   90.00
#
_symmetry.space_group_name_H-M   'P 1'
#
loop_
_entity.id
_entity.type
_entity.pdbx_description
1 polymer ?
#
loop_
_entity_poly.entity_id
_entity_poly.type
_entity_poly.pdbx_seq_one_letter_code
_entity_poly.pdbx_strand_id
1 'polypeptide(L)'
;YLAGLRARGLTVFKIKGDGNCLFGAVSHQVYGTPVHHDIVRNACVSYMQENEERFAAFEDGSGGFVARATLMRQNGVWGDNMELQALCDMKFEPQVVVLTTQLLAPGLKAAL
;
A
#
# COMPACT_ATOMS: atom_id res chain seq x y z
N TYR A 1 -1.09 -21.08 -0.77
CA TYR A 1 -1.67 -19.75 -0.55
C TYR A 1 -3.03 -19.56 -1.27
N LEU A 2 -3.18 -19.90 -2.57
CA LEU A 2 -4.47 -19.73 -3.29
C LEU A 2 -5.66 -20.45 -2.63
N ALA A 3 -5.48 -21.69 -2.19
CA ALA A 3 -6.53 -22.42 -1.45
C ALA A 3 -6.93 -21.69 -0.15
N GLY A 4 -5.97 -21.10 0.56
CA GLY A 4 -6.20 -20.32 1.76
C GLY A 4 -6.96 -19.01 1.52
N LEU A 5 -6.77 -18.37 0.36
CA LEU A 5 -7.56 -17.21 -0.06
C LEU A 5 -8.99 -17.61 -0.44
N ARG A 6 -9.15 -18.68 -1.23
CA ARG A 6 -10.47 -19.19 -1.63
C ARG A 6 -11.32 -19.61 -0.43
N ALA A 7 -10.73 -20.24 0.57
CA ALA A 7 -11.41 -20.61 1.81
C ALA A 7 -11.96 -19.39 2.58
N ARG A 8 -11.44 -18.19 2.32
CA ARG A 8 -11.90 -16.90 2.89
C ARG A 8 -12.79 -16.11 1.93
N GLY A 9 -13.20 -16.70 0.79
CA GLY A 9 -13.98 -16.00 -0.24
C GLY A 9 -13.20 -14.96 -1.04
N LEU A 10 -11.87 -14.98 -0.99
CA LEU A 10 -11.00 -14.00 -1.66
C LEU A 10 -10.48 -14.53 -2.99
N THR A 11 -10.28 -13.62 -3.95
CA THR A 11 -9.67 -13.90 -5.26
C THR A 11 -8.42 -13.04 -5.47
N VAL A 12 -7.52 -13.48 -6.36
CA VAL A 12 -6.29 -12.75 -6.68
C VAL A 12 -6.47 -12.02 -8.00
N PHE A 13 -6.32 -10.69 -7.96
CA PHE A 13 -6.16 -9.88 -9.15
C PHE A 13 -4.68 -9.65 -9.42
N LYS A 14 -4.22 -9.95 -10.64
CA LYS A 14 -2.80 -9.80 -10.99
C LYS A 14 -2.48 -8.33 -11.29
N ILE A 15 -1.64 -7.74 -10.45
CA ILE A 15 -1.04 -6.42 -10.68
C ILE A 15 0.33 -6.59 -11.35
N LYS A 16 0.72 -5.64 -12.19
CA LYS A 16 2.05 -5.61 -12.79
C LYS A 16 3.10 -5.40 -11.70
N GLY A 17 4.15 -6.23 -11.70
CA GLY A 17 5.24 -6.15 -10.73
C GLY A 17 6.25 -5.06 -11.07
N ASP A 18 5.83 -3.80 -11.03
CA ASP A 18 6.70 -2.63 -11.14
C ASP A 18 6.53 -1.71 -9.93
N GLY A 19 7.22 -0.57 -9.90
CA GLY A 19 7.15 0.34 -8.77
C GLY A 19 5.81 1.07 -8.60
N ASN A 20 4.81 0.79 -9.44
CA ASN A 20 3.43 1.25 -9.22
C ASN A 20 2.56 0.20 -8.55
N CYS A 21 3.07 -1.00 -8.24
CA CYS A 21 2.25 -2.13 -7.82
C CYS A 21 1.45 -1.89 -6.53
N LEU A 22 2.01 -1.22 -5.52
CA LEU A 22 1.30 -0.86 -4.29
C LEU A 22 0.08 0.01 -4.59
N PHE A 23 0.29 1.11 -5.30
CA PHE A 23 -0.76 2.06 -5.64
C PHE A 23 -1.75 1.48 -6.65
N GLY A 24 -1.29 0.61 -7.57
CA GLY A 24 -2.15 -0.12 -8.49
C GLY A 24 -3.05 -1.14 -7.77
N ALA A 25 -2.54 -1.82 -6.75
CA ALA A 25 -3.34 -2.72 -5.92
C ALA A 25 -4.43 -1.95 -5.16
N VAL A 26 -4.09 -0.82 -4.55
CA VAL A 26 -5.06 0.03 -3.85
C VAL A 26 -6.06 0.67 -4.83
N SER A 27 -5.58 1.16 -5.97
CA SER A 27 -6.44 1.66 -7.06
C SER A 27 -7.46 0.61 -7.49
N HIS A 28 -7.06 -0.66 -7.60
CA HIS A 28 -8.00 -1.73 -7.92
C HIS A 28 -9.04 -1.93 -6.81
N GLN A 29 -8.67 -1.86 -5.53
CA GLN A 29 -9.63 -1.99 -4.42
C GLN A 29 -10.63 -0.83 -4.35
N VAL A 30 -10.19 0.39 -4.66
CA VAL A 30 -11.03 1.60 -4.54
C VAL A 30 -11.85 1.87 -5.82
N TYR A 31 -11.23 1.72 -6.99
CA TYR A 31 -11.81 2.10 -8.28
C TYR A 31 -12.16 0.92 -9.19
N GLY A 32 -11.88 -0.32 -8.76
CA GLY A 32 -12.09 -1.52 -9.60
C GLY A 32 -11.08 -1.67 -10.75
N THR A 33 -10.06 -0.80 -10.83
CA THR A 33 -9.03 -0.83 -11.88
C THR A 33 -7.69 -0.33 -11.35
N PRO A 34 -6.55 -0.90 -11.77
CA PRO A 34 -5.22 -0.43 -11.36
C PRO A 34 -4.76 0.85 -12.08
N VAL A 35 -5.53 1.35 -13.06
CA VAL A 35 -5.13 2.46 -13.95
C VAL A 35 -4.94 3.79 -13.20
N HIS A 36 -5.65 4.00 -12.09
CA HIS A 36 -5.59 5.25 -11.30
C HIS A 36 -4.50 5.24 -10.22
N HIS A 37 -3.44 4.45 -10.42
CA HIS A 37 -2.33 4.33 -9.47
C HIS A 37 -1.61 5.66 -9.22
N ASP A 38 -1.61 6.58 -10.18
CA ASP A 38 -1.04 7.92 -10.08
C ASP A 38 -1.85 8.83 -9.15
N ILE A 39 -3.19 8.76 -9.23
CA ILE A 39 -4.10 9.47 -8.32
C ILE A 39 -3.87 9.00 -6.88
N VAL A 40 -3.84 7.68 -6.67
CA VAL A 40 -3.62 7.08 -5.36
C VAL A 40 -2.24 7.46 -4.80
N ARG A 41 -1.18 7.39 -5.63
CA ARG A 41 0.18 7.82 -5.25
C ARG A 41 0.20 9.28 -4.81
N ASN A 42 -0.37 10.18 -5.61
CA ASN A 42 -0.36 11.60 -5.27
C ASN A 42 -1.14 11.91 -4.00
N ALA A 43 -2.28 11.25 -3.79
CA ALA A 43 -3.05 11.39 -2.55
C ALA A 43 -2.29 10.87 -1.33
N CYS A 44 -1.63 9.71 -1.46
CA CYS A 44 -0.74 9.16 -0.44
C CYS A 44 0.36 10.14 -0.05
N VAL A 45 1.09 10.68 -1.03
CA VAL A 45 2.20 11.59 -0.74
C VAL A 45 1.71 12.90 -0.14
N SER A 46 0.61 13.47 -0.63
CA SER A 46 0.02 14.67 -0.03
C SER A 46 -0.36 14.43 1.42
N TYR A 47 -0.99 13.29 1.73
CA TYR A 47 -1.32 12.94 3.11
C TYR A 47 -0.08 12.80 4.00
N MET A 48 0.98 12.15 3.50
CA MET A 48 2.24 12.05 4.25
C MET A 48 2.82 13.43 4.56
N GLN A 49 2.84 14.34 3.57
CA GLN A 49 3.38 15.69 3.74
C GLN A 49 2.54 16.55 4.70
N GLU A 50 1.22 16.41 4.66
CA GLU A 50 0.30 17.08 5.61
C GLU A 50 0.49 16.57 7.05
N ASN A 51 1.02 15.37 7.23
CA ASN A 51 1.25 14.71 8.51
C ASN A 51 2.74 14.43 8.74
N GLU A 52 3.62 15.31 8.27
CA GLU A 52 5.08 15.11 8.26
C GLU A 52 5.64 14.67 9.61
N GLU A 53 5.20 15.26 10.72
CA GLU A 53 5.68 14.90 12.07
C GLU A 53 5.52 13.41 12.38
N ARG A 54 4.45 12.78 11.86
CA ARG A 54 4.20 11.34 12.04
C ARG A 54 5.11 10.51 11.15
N PHE A 55 5.30 10.92 9.89
CA PHE A 55 5.98 10.12 8.88
C PHE A 55 7.50 10.33 8.85
N ALA A 56 7.99 11.46 9.33
CA ALA A 56 9.41 11.77 9.37
C ALA A 56 10.20 10.78 10.26
N ALA A 57 9.56 10.23 11.30
CA ALA A 57 10.16 9.21 12.15
C ALA A 57 10.40 7.86 11.46
N PHE A 58 9.77 7.60 10.31
CA PHE A 58 9.96 6.37 9.54
C PHE A 58 11.15 6.42 8.57
N GLU A 59 11.70 7.61 8.31
CA GLU A 59 12.82 7.78 7.38
C GLU A 59 14.16 7.83 8.14
N ASP A 60 14.96 6.77 8.00
CA ASP A 60 16.31 6.67 8.55
C ASP A 60 17.41 7.01 7.52
N GLY A 61 17.01 7.33 6.28
CA GLY A 61 17.90 7.60 5.16
C GLY A 61 18.55 8.97 5.18
N SER A 62 19.70 9.06 4.50
CA SER A 62 20.56 10.26 4.42
C SER A 62 19.91 11.53 3.84
N GLY A 63 18.75 11.42 3.17
CA GLY A 63 18.03 12.55 2.57
C GLY A 63 16.85 13.08 3.38
N GLY A 64 16.44 12.36 4.44
CA GLY A 64 15.28 12.70 5.25
C GLY A 64 13.93 12.64 4.51
N PHE A 65 12.87 12.88 5.27
CA PHE A 65 11.48 12.72 4.83
C PHE A 65 11.13 13.53 3.59
N VAL A 66 11.56 14.79 3.51
CA VAL A 66 11.23 15.68 2.38
C VAL A 66 11.77 15.13 1.07
N ALA A 67 12.99 14.59 1.07
CA ALA A 67 13.59 13.97 -0.11
C ALA A 67 12.82 12.69 -0.49
N ARG A 68 12.46 11.86 0.50
CA ARG A 68 11.63 10.66 0.30
C ARG A 68 10.28 11.00 -0.31
N ALA A 69 9.55 11.97 0.23
CA ALA A 69 8.25 12.40 -0.26
C ALA A 69 8.34 12.95 -1.70
N THR A 70 9.39 13.73 -2.00
CA THR A 70 9.64 14.26 -3.35
C THR A 70 9.90 13.13 -4.35
N LEU A 71 10.74 12.16 -3.99
CA LEU A 71 11.00 10.98 -4.80
C LEU A 71 9.71 10.15 -5.00
N MET A 72 8.91 9.97 -3.96
CA MET A 72 7.71 9.14 -4.00
C MET A 72 6.63 9.66 -4.97
N ARG A 73 6.61 10.96 -5.29
CA ARG A 73 5.72 11.49 -6.34
C ARG A 73 6.05 10.99 -7.74
N GLN A 74 7.27 10.53 -7.98
CA GLN A 74 7.70 10.07 -9.30
C GLN A 74 7.09 8.71 -9.65
N ASN A 75 6.68 8.55 -10.92
CA ASN A 75 6.13 7.30 -11.41
C ASN A 75 7.15 6.16 -11.29
N GLY A 76 6.70 4.99 -10.86
CA GLY A 76 7.54 3.80 -10.79
C GLY A 76 8.50 3.76 -9.59
N VAL A 77 8.41 4.70 -8.66
CA VAL A 77 9.10 4.61 -7.36
C VAL A 77 8.34 3.66 -6.45
N TRP A 78 9.06 2.66 -5.94
CA TRP A 78 8.51 1.62 -5.07
C TRP A 78 8.08 2.17 -3.72
N GLY A 79 6.84 1.91 -3.35
CA GLY A 79 6.32 2.15 -2.01
C GLY A 79 6.62 1.00 -1.07
N ASP A 80 6.68 1.32 0.22
CA ASP A 80 6.94 0.37 1.31
C ASP A 80 5.94 0.63 2.47
N ASN A 81 6.27 0.16 3.67
CA ASN A 81 5.45 0.27 4.87
C ASN A 81 5.02 1.70 5.19
N MET A 82 5.84 2.71 4.91
CA MET A 82 5.49 4.12 5.15
C MET A 82 4.29 4.54 4.31
N GLU A 83 4.33 4.27 2.99
CA GLU A 83 3.22 4.59 2.08
C GLU A 83 2.00 3.71 2.36
N LEU A 84 2.20 2.44 2.70
CA LEU A 84 1.10 1.57 3.12
C LEU A 84 0.39 2.11 4.36
N GLN A 85 1.15 2.54 5.38
CA GLN A 85 0.62 3.13 6.60
C GLN A 85 -0.15 4.42 6.29
N ALA A 86 0.41 5.29 5.46
CA ALA A 86 -0.28 6.50 5.00
C ALA A 86 -1.60 6.17 4.30
N LEU A 87 -1.63 5.18 3.40
CA LEU A 87 -2.85 4.73 2.72
C LEU A 87 -3.91 4.19 3.68
N CYS A 88 -3.51 3.54 4.78
CA CYS A 88 -4.42 3.10 5.84
C CYS A 88 -4.98 4.27 6.66
N ASP A 89 -4.16 5.29 6.93
CA ASP A 89 -4.53 6.42 7.79
C ASP A 89 -5.36 7.49 7.05
N MET A 90 -5.25 7.53 5.72
CA MET A 90 -6.04 8.41 4.88
C MET A 90 -7.53 8.17 5.15
N LYS A 91 -8.30 9.27 5.23
CA LYS A 91 -9.73 9.32 5.60
C LYS A 91 -10.70 8.67 4.59
N PHE A 92 -10.28 7.64 3.86
CA PHE A 92 -11.16 6.83 3.02
C PHE A 92 -11.91 5.74 3.81
N GLU A 93 -11.65 5.59 5.12
CA GLU A 93 -12.08 4.46 5.96
C GLU A 93 -11.83 3.04 5.38
N PRO A 94 -10.84 2.74 4.50
CA PRO A 94 -10.66 1.37 4.05
C PRO A 94 -9.75 0.64 5.04
N GLN A 95 -10.25 -0.44 5.64
CA GLN A 95 -9.38 -1.37 6.38
C GLN A 95 -8.49 -2.12 5.37
N VAL A 96 -7.21 -1.76 5.27
CA VAL A 96 -6.25 -2.47 4.42
C VAL A 96 -5.68 -3.67 5.19
N VAL A 97 -5.91 -4.87 4.68
CA VAL A 97 -5.37 -6.12 5.24
C VAL A 97 -4.32 -6.70 4.30
N VAL A 98 -3.08 -6.80 4.77
CA VAL A 98 -1.99 -7.42 4.01
C VAL A 98 -1.90 -8.91 4.34
N LEU A 99 -2.12 -9.76 3.34
CA LEU A 99 -2.01 -11.21 3.46
C LEU A 99 -0.72 -11.71 2.84
N THR A 100 0.24 -12.13 3.67
CA THR A 100 1.46 -12.79 3.22
C THR A 100 1.24 -14.30 3.09
N THR A 101 2.05 -14.97 2.27
CA THR A 101 1.92 -16.42 2.03
C THR A 101 2.05 -17.26 3.31
N GLN A 102 2.83 -16.77 4.28
CA GLN A 102 3.01 -17.39 5.60
C GLN A 102 1.71 -17.38 6.43
N LEU A 103 0.91 -16.31 6.33
CA LEU A 103 -0.39 -16.18 7.01
C LEU A 103 -1.49 -17.04 6.38
N LEU A 104 -1.23 -17.62 5.20
CA LEU A 104 -2.17 -18.45 4.44
C LEU A 104 -1.84 -19.94 4.53
N ALA A 105 -0.95 -20.34 5.43
CA ALA A 105 -0.64 -21.74 5.71
C ALA A 105 -1.84 -22.47 6.33
N PRO A 106 -2.11 -23.74 5.94
CA PRO A 106 -3.17 -24.53 6.56
C PRO A 106 -2.96 -24.65 8.07
N GLY A 107 -3.97 -24.32 8.88
CA GLY A 107 -3.94 -24.44 10.34
C GLY A 107 -3.73 -23.14 11.11
N LEU A 108 -3.35 -22.04 10.46
CA LEU A 108 -3.28 -20.73 11.12
C LEU A 108 -4.68 -20.09 11.17
N LYS A 109 -5.33 -20.11 12.33
CA LYS A 109 -6.52 -19.30 12.59
C LYS A 109 -6.08 -17.83 12.62
N ALA A 110 -6.31 -17.12 11.53
CA ALA A 110 -6.22 -15.66 11.55
C ALA A 110 -7.37 -15.16 12.43
N ALA A 111 -7.05 -14.58 13.58
CA ALA A 111 -7.97 -13.70 14.29
C ALA A 111 -8.12 -12.45 13.42
N LEU A 112 -9.24 -12.37 12.71
CA LEU A 112 -9.78 -11.13 12.16
C LEU A 112 -10.90 -10.68 13.09
#